data_AF-A0A832DT66-F1
#
_entry.id   AF-A0A832DT66-F1
#
_cell.length_a   1.000
_cell.length_b   1.000
_cell.length_c   1.000
_cell.angle_alpha   90.00
_cell.angle_beta   90.00
_cell.angle_gamma   90.00
#
_symmetry.space_group_name_H-M   'P 1'
#
loop_
_entity.id
_entity.type
_entity.pdbx_description
1 polymer ?
#
loop_
_entity_poly.entity_id
_entity_poly.type
_entity_poly.pdbx_seq_one_letter_code
_entity_poly.pdbx_strand_id
1 'polypeptide(L)'
;MWYEYVRVGMGVNQYDVFCGVVVNGVRLDQPYCRAVEECVEEILRDYERGLERLREPPQPALVIKVDPVEELLREWPELEAFGVDWVKAWAPHARERLIEIAKVMRMYPWMVDAVRQRPMSILHPYTVEVYVARDGSEACISLNPPKAFCAQNGAVKGAKLELEFSRYETYEEKIREVYRPKGLLAYTTAAKEYVRIL
;
A
#
# COMPACT_ATOMS: atom_id res chain seq x y z
N MET A 1 -7.17 5.33 22.51
CA MET A 1 -8.58 5.24 22.94
C MET A 1 -9.07 3.85 22.61
N TRP A 2 -9.50 3.08 23.60
CA TRP A 2 -10.10 1.76 23.39
C TRP A 2 -11.33 1.63 24.29
N TYR A 3 -12.30 0.84 23.84
CA TYR A 3 -13.58 0.63 24.50
C TYR A 3 -13.49 -0.59 25.44
N GLU A 4 -13.94 -0.45 26.68
CA GLU A 4 -13.97 -1.56 27.65
C GLU A 4 -15.33 -2.24 27.60
N TYR A 5 -15.33 -3.55 27.29
CA TYR A 5 -16.52 -4.40 27.30
C TYR A 5 -16.31 -5.52 28.30
N VAL A 6 -17.31 -5.74 29.17
CA VAL A 6 -17.32 -6.84 30.13
C VAL A 6 -18.44 -7.78 29.76
N ARG A 7 -18.13 -9.07 29.64
CA ARG A 7 -19.13 -10.10 29.40
C ARG A 7 -19.87 -10.42 30.69
N VAL A 8 -21.16 -10.14 30.73
CA VAL A 8 -22.00 -10.33 31.93
C VAL A 8 -23.16 -11.28 31.60
N GLY A 9 -23.44 -12.22 32.50
CA GLY A 9 -24.52 -13.19 32.36
C GLY A 9 -24.20 -14.58 32.92
N MET A 10 -25.20 -15.45 33.03
CA MET A 10 -25.05 -16.84 33.46
C MET A 10 -25.60 -17.80 32.40
N GLY A 11 -24.87 -18.88 32.13
CA GLY A 11 -25.26 -19.89 31.13
C GLY A 11 -25.25 -19.34 29.70
N VAL A 12 -26.33 -19.56 28.96
CA VAL A 12 -26.47 -19.20 27.52
C VAL A 12 -26.83 -17.74 27.27
N ASN A 13 -27.18 -16.97 28.31
CA ASN A 13 -27.52 -15.54 28.20
C ASN A 13 -26.32 -14.69 28.64
N GLN A 14 -25.25 -14.65 27.84
CA GLN A 14 -24.11 -13.75 28.04
C GLN A 14 -24.18 -12.58 27.07
N TYR A 15 -24.02 -11.36 27.57
CA TYR A 15 -23.99 -10.14 26.76
C TYR A 15 -22.74 -9.34 27.09
N ASP A 16 -22.13 -8.73 26.07
CA ASP A 16 -21.00 -7.82 26.26
C ASP A 16 -21.56 -6.43 26.61
N VAL A 17 -21.35 -6.01 27.87
CA VAL A 17 -21.80 -4.71 28.38
C VAL A 17 -20.68 -3.70 28.15
N PHE A 18 -21.01 -2.60 27.48
CA PHE A 18 -20.10 -1.48 27.35
C PHE A 18 -19.92 -0.81 28.72
N CYS A 19 -18.69 -0.82 29.25
CA CYS A 19 -18.39 -0.29 30.57
C CYS A 19 -17.81 1.13 30.53
N GLY A 20 -17.26 1.57 29.39
CA GLY A 20 -16.74 2.92 29.25
C GLY A 20 -15.59 3.03 28.25
N VAL A 21 -15.02 4.23 28.18
CA VAL A 21 -13.89 4.57 27.31
C VAL A 21 -12.63 4.69 28.15
N VAL A 22 -11.54 4.06 27.72
CA VAL A 22 -10.23 4.28 28.34
C VAL A 22 -9.37 5.18 27.45
N VAL A 23 -8.93 6.31 28.02
CA VAL A 23 -8.09 7.31 27.37
C VAL A 23 -6.79 7.43 28.17
N ASN A 24 -5.65 7.12 27.55
CA ASN A 24 -4.33 7.22 28.18
C ASN A 24 -4.23 6.52 29.55
N GLY A 25 -4.93 5.39 29.73
CA GLY A 25 -4.96 4.65 31.00
C GLY A 25 -5.97 5.18 32.04
N VAL A 26 -6.63 6.30 31.77
CA VAL A 26 -7.76 6.80 32.57
C VAL A 26 -9.04 6.14 32.08
N ARG A 27 -9.72 5.41 32.97
CA ARG A 27 -11.06 4.86 32.71
C ARG A 27 -12.09 5.96 32.90
N LEU A 28 -12.86 6.23 31.85
CA LEU A 28 -13.96 7.17 31.85
C LEU A 28 -15.27 6.37 31.78
N ASP A 29 -16.11 6.60 32.78
CA ASP A 29 -17.46 6.06 32.79
C ASP A 29 -18.30 6.72 31.69
N GLN A 30 -19.45 6.12 31.39
CA GLN A 30 -20.38 6.71 30.44
C GLN A 30 -20.96 8.01 31.02
N PRO A 31 -20.81 9.18 30.34
CA PRO A 31 -21.34 10.43 30.85
C PRO A 31 -22.87 10.43 30.79
N TYR A 32 -23.50 11.01 31.81
CA TYR A 32 -24.96 11.10 31.93
C TYR A 32 -25.44 12.47 31.47
N CYS A 33 -25.31 12.72 30.18
CA CYS A 33 -25.56 14.01 29.53
C CYS A 33 -26.70 13.91 28.50
N ARG A 34 -27.36 15.04 28.20
CA ARG A 34 -28.48 15.09 27.23
C ARG A 34 -28.12 15.83 25.94
N ALA A 35 -27.12 16.69 25.98
CA ALA A 35 -26.55 17.38 24.82
C ALA A 35 -25.07 17.02 24.65
N VAL A 36 -24.57 17.06 23.41
CA VAL A 36 -23.20 16.64 23.08
C VAL A 36 -22.17 17.53 23.76
N GLU A 37 -22.43 18.82 23.83
CA GLU A 37 -21.56 19.82 24.44
C GLU A 37 -21.42 19.57 25.95
N GLU A 38 -22.52 19.25 26.63
CA GLU A 38 -22.52 18.85 28.04
C GLU A 38 -21.73 17.56 28.25
N CYS A 39 -21.89 16.58 27.36
CA CYS A 39 -21.11 15.34 27.42
C CYS A 39 -19.61 15.60 27.32
N VAL A 40 -19.20 16.49 26.41
CA VAL A 40 -17.78 16.82 26.20
C VAL A 40 -17.21 17.50 27.44
N GLU A 41 -17.93 18.44 28.04
CA GLU A 41 -17.49 19.10 29.28
C GLU A 41 -17.35 18.11 30.45
N GLU A 42 -18.33 17.21 30.65
CA GLU A 42 -18.27 16.21 31.70
C GLU A 42 -17.10 15.23 31.50
N ILE A 43 -16.93 14.73 30.27
CA ILE A 43 -15.81 13.85 29.91
C ILE A 43 -14.47 14.51 30.23
N LEU A 44 -14.29 15.79 29.88
CA LEU A 44 -13.04 16.51 30.11
C LEU A 44 -12.76 16.71 31.61
N ARG A 45 -13.78 17.07 32.40
CA ARG A 45 -13.64 17.20 33.86
C ARG A 45 -13.28 15.87 34.53
N ASP A 46 -13.91 14.77 34.10
CA ASP A 46 -13.64 13.44 34.65
C ASP A 46 -12.26 12.93 34.23
N TYR A 47 -11.82 13.27 33.03
CA TYR A 47 -10.46 12.98 32.58
C TYR A 47 -9.42 13.76 33.39
N GLU A 48 -9.61 15.06 33.65
CA GLU A 48 -8.73 15.86 34.52
C GLU A 48 -8.65 15.27 35.94
N ARG A 49 -9.79 14.93 36.54
CA ARG A 49 -9.83 14.27 37.85
C ARG A 49 -9.16 12.89 37.83
N GLY A 50 -9.29 12.16 36.73
CA GLY A 50 -8.61 10.89 36.50
C GLY A 50 -7.10 11.04 36.43
N LEU A 51 -6.61 12.11 35.79
CA LEU A 51 -5.18 12.45 35.73
C LEU A 51 -4.63 12.82 37.11
N GLU A 52 -5.37 13.59 37.92
CA GLU A 52 -4.95 13.96 39.28
C GLU A 52 -4.78 12.74 40.21
N ARG A 53 -5.55 11.68 39.98
CA ARG A 53 -5.49 10.43 40.75
C ARG A 53 -4.35 9.50 40.33
N LEU A 54 -3.82 9.68 39.13
CA LEU A 54 -2.66 8.91 38.67
C LEU A 54 -1.39 9.45 39.35
N ARG A 55 -0.80 8.66 40.25
CA ARG A 55 0.48 8.99 40.91
C ARG A 55 1.64 9.10 39.92
N GLU A 56 1.57 8.36 38.81
CA GLU A 56 2.51 8.46 37.70
C GLU A 56 1.77 9.11 36.53
N PRO A 57 2.33 10.16 35.90
CA PRO A 57 1.71 10.75 34.73
C PRO A 57 1.48 9.64 33.70
N PRO A 58 0.30 9.59 33.05
CA PRO A 58 0.06 8.56 32.05
C PRO A 58 1.20 8.66 31.06
N GLN A 59 1.87 7.53 30.79
CA GLN A 59 2.88 7.51 29.75
C GLN A 59 2.19 8.09 28.53
N PRO A 60 2.62 9.26 28.02
CA PRO A 60 2.06 9.75 26.78
C PRO A 60 2.25 8.58 25.84
N ALA A 61 1.17 8.11 25.24
CA ALA A 61 1.32 7.26 24.08
C ALA A 61 2.20 8.12 23.17
N LEU A 62 3.50 7.80 23.12
CA LEU A 62 4.40 8.25 22.09
C LEU A 62 3.84 7.58 20.86
N VAL A 63 2.74 8.14 20.36
CA VAL A 63 2.32 7.96 18.99
C VAL A 63 3.44 8.68 18.25
N ILE A 64 4.55 7.96 18.05
CA ILE A 64 5.39 8.22 16.91
C ILE A 64 4.42 8.00 15.75
N LYS A 65 3.69 9.05 15.37
CA LYS A 65 3.01 9.12 14.09
C LYS A 65 4.16 9.24 13.09
N VAL A 66 4.93 8.18 12.93
CA VAL A 66 5.60 7.98 11.65
C VAL A 66 4.43 7.98 10.68
N ASP A 67 4.40 8.97 9.80
CA ASP A 67 3.42 8.97 8.73
C ASP A 67 3.55 7.59 8.05
N PRO A 68 2.50 6.76 7.96
CA PRO A 68 2.59 5.45 7.32
C PRO A 68 3.21 5.51 5.92
N VAL A 69 3.17 6.67 5.28
CA VAL A 69 3.86 6.95 4.01
C VAL A 69 5.37 7.13 4.18
N GLU A 70 5.83 7.81 5.24
CA GLU A 70 7.26 7.94 5.55
C GLU A 70 7.89 6.57 5.86
N GLU A 71 7.16 5.72 6.59
CA GLU A 71 7.59 4.33 6.84
C GLU A 71 7.68 3.54 5.53
N LEU A 72 6.65 3.64 4.68
CA LEU A 72 6.62 2.97 3.38
C LEU A 72 7.79 3.41 2.48
N LEU A 73 8.07 4.71 2.41
CA LEU A 73 9.18 5.25 1.61
C LEU A 73 10.55 4.90 2.20
N ARG A 74 10.66 4.72 3.51
CA ARG A 74 11.89 4.24 4.15
C ARG A 74 12.19 2.79 3.80
N GLU A 75 11.17 1.94 3.73
CA GLU A 75 11.30 0.54 3.31
C GLU A 75 11.49 0.38 1.79
N TRP A 76 10.84 1.25 1.01
CA TRP A 76 10.73 1.19 -0.44
C TRP A 76 11.10 2.54 -1.08
N PRO A 77 12.38 2.96 -1.01
CA PRO A 77 12.84 4.23 -1.58
C PRO A 77 12.64 4.29 -3.10
N GLU A 78 12.50 3.15 -3.79
CA GLU A 78 12.21 3.08 -5.22
C GLU A 78 10.89 3.78 -5.59
N LEU A 79 9.92 3.83 -4.66
CA LEU A 79 8.64 4.49 -4.87
C LEU A 79 8.76 6.02 -4.96
N GLU A 80 9.84 6.61 -4.46
CA GLU A 80 10.09 8.04 -4.58
C GLU A 80 10.21 8.47 -6.05
N ALA A 81 10.54 7.55 -6.96
CA ALA A 81 10.54 7.80 -8.41
C ALA A 81 9.18 8.27 -8.95
N PHE A 82 8.07 7.89 -8.29
CA PHE A 82 6.73 8.33 -8.66
C PHE A 82 6.38 9.72 -8.10
N GLY A 83 7.20 10.25 -7.20
CA GLY A 83 6.96 11.48 -6.44
C GLY A 83 6.24 11.21 -5.12
N VAL A 84 6.69 11.89 -4.06
CA VAL A 84 6.17 11.71 -2.69
C VAL A 84 4.66 11.99 -2.62
N ASP A 85 4.17 13.02 -3.30
CA ASP A 85 2.74 13.37 -3.30
C ASP A 85 1.89 12.28 -3.95
N TRP A 86 2.41 11.62 -4.99
CA TRP A 86 1.73 10.49 -5.62
C TRP A 86 1.66 9.30 -4.67
N VAL A 87 2.75 8.99 -3.95
CA VAL A 87 2.77 7.92 -2.95
C VAL A 87 1.81 8.24 -1.80
N LYS A 88 1.75 9.49 -1.33
CA LYS A 88 0.79 9.93 -0.31
C LYS A 88 -0.66 9.75 -0.77
N ALA A 89 -0.96 10.06 -2.02
CA ALA A 89 -2.29 9.89 -2.58
C ALA A 89 -2.71 8.41 -2.67
N TRP A 90 -1.78 7.51 -3.00
CA TRP A 90 -2.12 6.11 -3.26
C TRP A 90 -1.85 5.12 -2.12
N ALA A 91 -0.93 5.42 -1.21
CA ALA A 91 -0.60 4.52 -0.10
C ALA A 91 -1.81 4.10 0.76
N PRO A 92 -2.80 4.96 1.06
CA PRO A 92 -3.99 4.56 1.81
C PRO A 92 -4.89 3.57 1.06
N HIS A 93 -4.84 3.54 -0.27
CA HIS A 93 -5.79 2.83 -1.13
C HIS A 93 -5.18 1.62 -1.85
N ALA A 94 -3.87 1.64 -2.09
CA ALA A 94 -3.18 0.69 -2.95
C ALA A 94 -1.82 0.25 -2.37
N ARG A 95 -1.66 0.26 -1.04
CA ARG A 95 -0.39 -0.05 -0.35
C ARG A 95 0.28 -1.33 -0.86
N GLU A 96 -0.48 -2.41 -0.95
CA GLU A 96 0.03 -3.71 -1.41
C GLU A 96 0.54 -3.62 -2.85
N ARG A 97 -0.21 -2.96 -3.73
CA ARG A 97 0.20 -2.75 -5.13
C ARG A 97 1.47 -1.92 -5.23
N LEU A 98 1.62 -0.88 -4.41
CA LEU A 98 2.86 -0.09 -4.35
C LEU A 98 4.04 -0.97 -3.94
N ILE A 99 3.87 -1.84 -2.95
CA ILE A 99 4.92 -2.77 -2.50
C ILE A 99 5.28 -3.75 -3.62
N GLU A 100 4.32 -4.27 -4.38
CA GLU A 100 4.61 -5.14 -5.53
C GLU A 100 5.42 -4.41 -6.60
N ILE A 101 5.06 -3.17 -6.93
CA ILE A 101 5.81 -2.32 -7.87
C ILE A 101 7.24 -2.11 -7.36
N ALA A 102 7.39 -1.76 -6.09
CA ALA A 102 8.70 -1.52 -5.48
C ALA A 102 9.60 -2.76 -5.49
N LYS A 103 9.04 -3.95 -5.20
CA LYS A 103 9.76 -5.24 -5.30
C LYS A 103 10.29 -5.48 -6.71
N VAL A 104 9.48 -5.21 -7.74
CA VAL A 104 9.90 -5.37 -9.13
C VAL A 104 10.96 -4.33 -9.51
N MET A 105 10.83 -3.08 -9.07
CA MET A 105 11.85 -2.06 -9.32
C MET A 105 13.17 -2.36 -8.60
N ARG A 106 13.13 -3.01 -7.43
CA ARG A 106 14.33 -3.49 -6.75
C ARG A 106 15.01 -4.64 -7.51
N MET A 107 14.21 -5.51 -8.15
CA MET A 107 14.72 -6.56 -9.04
C MET A 107 15.29 -5.98 -10.35
N TYR A 108 14.69 -4.90 -10.87
CA TYR A 108 15.09 -4.21 -12.09
C TYR A 108 15.35 -2.71 -11.84
N PRO A 109 16.48 -2.33 -11.21
CA PRO A 109 16.74 -0.95 -10.76
C PRO A 109 16.64 0.11 -11.86
N TRP A 110 16.92 -0.23 -13.11
CA TRP A 110 16.80 0.67 -14.26
C TRP A 110 15.37 1.21 -14.46
N MET A 111 14.35 0.52 -13.96
CA MET A 111 12.95 0.97 -14.04
C MET A 111 12.70 2.26 -13.25
N VAL A 112 13.49 2.52 -12.20
CA VAL A 112 13.45 3.78 -11.42
C VAL A 112 13.71 4.97 -12.35
N ASP A 113 14.74 4.88 -13.17
CA ASP A 113 15.11 5.95 -14.11
C ASP A 113 14.13 6.05 -15.28
N ALA A 114 13.51 4.94 -15.69
CA ALA A 114 12.45 4.94 -16.70
C ALA A 114 11.18 5.65 -16.19
N VAL A 115 10.81 5.43 -14.92
CA VAL A 115 9.66 6.07 -14.27
C VAL A 115 9.89 7.58 -14.13
N ARG A 116 11.09 8.00 -13.72
CA ARG A 116 11.45 9.42 -13.56
C ARG A 116 11.34 10.25 -14.85
N GLN A 117 11.40 9.61 -16.02
CA GLN A 117 11.25 10.29 -17.31
C GLN A 117 9.80 10.72 -17.63
N ARG A 118 8.81 10.28 -16.86
CA ARG A 118 7.39 10.58 -17.10
C ARG A 118 6.80 11.41 -15.96
N PRO A 119 5.88 12.35 -16.26
CA PRO A 119 5.10 13.00 -15.23
C PRO A 119 4.10 12.00 -14.63
N MET A 120 4.26 11.68 -13.35
CA MET A 120 3.54 10.58 -12.68
C MET A 120 2.25 11.01 -11.96
N SER A 121 1.97 12.32 -11.88
CA SER A 121 0.90 12.88 -11.02
C SER A 121 -0.52 12.38 -11.32
N ILE A 122 -0.77 11.76 -12.46
CA ILE A 122 -2.10 11.27 -12.88
C ILE A 122 -2.13 9.73 -13.01
N LEU A 123 -1.00 9.05 -12.82
CA LEU A 123 -0.91 7.61 -13.08
C LEU A 123 -1.64 6.81 -11.98
N HIS A 124 -2.43 5.81 -12.36
CA HIS A 124 -3.04 4.88 -11.39
C HIS A 124 -2.07 3.70 -11.16
N PRO A 125 -1.81 3.26 -9.91
CA PRO A 125 -0.89 2.15 -9.63
C PRO A 125 -1.14 0.85 -10.43
N TYR A 126 -2.38 0.55 -10.82
CA TYR A 126 -2.71 -0.67 -11.57
C TYR A 126 -2.48 -0.54 -13.09
N THR A 127 -2.14 0.65 -13.60
CA THR A 127 -1.71 0.79 -15.01
C THR A 127 -0.23 0.48 -15.20
N VAL A 128 0.52 0.33 -14.10
CA VAL A 128 1.90 -0.15 -14.15
C VAL A 128 1.87 -1.64 -14.45
N GLU A 129 2.32 -2.02 -15.63
CA GLU A 129 2.46 -3.41 -16.06
C GLU A 129 3.94 -3.70 -16.28
N VAL A 130 4.39 -4.87 -15.85
CA VAL A 130 5.76 -5.32 -16.10
C VAL A 130 5.73 -6.69 -16.75
N TYR A 131 6.48 -6.79 -17.84
CA TYR A 131 6.61 -7.97 -18.67
C TYR A 131 8.05 -8.43 -18.67
N VAL A 132 8.27 -9.72 -18.44
CA VAL A 132 9.60 -10.34 -18.49
C VAL A 132 9.58 -11.41 -19.56
N ALA A 133 10.56 -11.37 -20.47
CA ALA A 133 10.75 -12.42 -21.45
C ALA A 133 11.04 -13.74 -20.72
N ARG A 134 10.41 -14.85 -21.17
CA ARG A 134 10.54 -16.14 -20.49
C ARG A 134 11.98 -16.67 -20.44
N ASP A 135 12.80 -16.27 -21.40
CA ASP A 135 14.22 -16.58 -21.49
C ASP A 135 15.11 -15.63 -20.66
N GLY A 136 14.51 -14.63 -19.99
CA GLY A 136 15.21 -13.62 -19.20
C GLY A 136 15.98 -12.60 -20.04
N SER A 137 15.83 -12.62 -21.37
CA SER A 137 16.62 -11.77 -22.28
C SER A 137 16.21 -10.30 -22.25
N GLU A 138 14.97 -10.02 -21.83
CA GLU A 138 14.39 -8.69 -21.83
C GLU A 138 13.39 -8.52 -20.68
N ALA A 139 13.39 -7.34 -20.07
CA ALA A 139 12.35 -6.92 -19.13
C ALA A 139 11.81 -5.56 -19.57
N CYS A 140 10.48 -5.38 -19.50
CA CYS A 140 9.79 -4.19 -19.96
C CYS A 140 8.84 -3.67 -18.89
N ILE A 141 8.82 -2.34 -18.70
CA ILE A 141 7.83 -1.63 -17.88
C ILE A 141 6.94 -0.77 -18.77
N SER A 142 5.63 -0.94 -18.63
CA SER A 142 4.60 -0.16 -19.30
C SER A 142 3.85 0.65 -18.25
N LEU A 143 3.87 1.98 -18.39
CA LEU A 143 3.14 2.91 -17.52
C LEU A 143 1.83 3.37 -18.15
N ASN A 144 1.76 3.31 -19.47
CA ASN A 144 0.60 3.64 -20.27
C ASN A 144 0.66 2.83 -21.58
N PRO A 145 0.08 1.62 -21.61
CA PRO A 145 0.10 0.77 -22.79
C PRO A 145 -0.37 1.50 -24.06
N PRO A 146 0.24 1.23 -25.24
CA PRO A 146 1.27 0.23 -25.49
C PRO A 146 2.71 0.76 -25.34
N LYS A 147 2.92 1.96 -24.76
CA LYS A 147 4.26 2.54 -24.64
C LYS A 147 4.97 1.96 -23.41
N ALA A 148 6.11 1.32 -23.65
CA ALA A 148 6.92 0.71 -22.62
C ALA A 148 8.38 1.18 -22.73
N PHE A 149 9.13 0.98 -21.66
CA PHE A 149 10.59 0.95 -21.69
C PHE A 149 11.03 -0.49 -21.53
N CYS A 150 11.96 -0.95 -22.35
CA CYS A 150 12.51 -2.30 -22.30
C CYS A 150 14.02 -2.23 -22.14
N ALA A 151 14.55 -3.10 -21.28
CA ALA A 151 15.97 -3.31 -21.10
C ALA A 151 16.37 -4.64 -21.71
N GLN A 152 17.34 -4.60 -22.63
CA GLN A 152 17.94 -5.78 -23.26
C GLN A 152 19.46 -5.62 -23.18
N ASN A 153 20.17 -6.61 -22.64
CA ASN A 153 21.63 -6.60 -22.50
C ASN A 153 22.18 -5.32 -21.83
N GLY A 154 21.46 -4.76 -20.85
CA GLY A 154 21.85 -3.54 -20.13
C GLY A 154 21.54 -2.22 -20.85
N ALA A 155 21.06 -2.25 -22.09
CA ALA A 155 20.60 -1.05 -22.79
C ALA A 155 19.08 -0.86 -22.59
N VAL A 156 18.68 0.33 -22.09
CA VAL A 156 17.28 0.69 -21.88
C VAL A 156 16.80 1.56 -23.05
N LYS A 157 15.70 1.18 -23.69
CA LYS A 157 15.10 1.93 -24.81
C LYS A 157 13.58 2.01 -24.66
N GLY A 158 13.02 3.13 -25.14
CA GLY A 158 11.58 3.23 -25.35
C GLY A 158 11.16 2.26 -26.47
N ALA A 159 10.11 1.49 -26.22
CA ALA A 159 9.56 0.51 -27.15
C ALA A 159 8.02 0.62 -27.18
N LYS A 160 7.43 0.22 -28.30
CA LYS A 160 6.00 -0.05 -28.38
C LYS A 160 5.81 -1.55 -28.15
N LEU A 161 5.08 -1.94 -27.11
CA LEU A 161 4.85 -3.32 -26.74
C LEU A 161 3.48 -3.77 -27.27
N GLU A 162 3.48 -4.53 -28.36
CA GLU A 162 2.29 -5.13 -28.95
C GLU A 162 2.26 -6.62 -28.59
N LEU A 163 1.55 -6.94 -27.52
CA LEU A 163 1.42 -8.29 -26.99
C LEU A 163 -0.02 -8.79 -27.14
N GLU A 164 -0.19 -10.08 -27.40
CA GLU A 164 -1.48 -10.76 -27.27
C GLU A 164 -1.43 -11.80 -26.16
N PHE A 165 -2.51 -11.88 -25.40
CA PHE A 165 -2.66 -12.89 -24.37
C PHE A 165 -2.64 -14.29 -25.00
N SER A 166 -1.86 -15.19 -24.41
CA SER A 166 -1.79 -16.59 -24.84
C SER A 166 -2.49 -17.53 -23.86
N ARG A 167 -2.11 -17.50 -22.57
CA ARG A 167 -2.58 -18.45 -21.56
C ARG A 167 -2.21 -17.99 -20.14
N TYR A 168 -2.79 -18.67 -19.15
CA TYR A 168 -2.29 -18.64 -17.78
C TYR A 168 -1.30 -19.78 -17.55
N GLU A 169 -0.19 -19.51 -16.87
CA GLU A 169 0.82 -20.51 -16.54
C GLU A 169 1.44 -20.20 -15.17
N THR A 170 1.89 -21.23 -14.46
CA THR A 170 2.56 -21.04 -13.16
C THR A 170 3.98 -20.50 -13.39
N TYR A 171 4.26 -19.31 -12.87
CA TYR A 171 5.57 -18.66 -12.91
C TYR A 171 5.88 -18.08 -11.52
N GLU A 172 7.05 -18.41 -10.96
CA GLU A 172 7.43 -18.06 -9.58
C GLU A 172 6.33 -18.40 -8.55
N GLU A 173 5.81 -19.64 -8.61
CA GLU A 173 4.79 -20.17 -7.70
C GLU A 173 3.42 -19.47 -7.75
N LYS A 174 3.23 -18.50 -8.66
CA LYS A 174 1.96 -17.80 -8.90
C LYS A 174 1.43 -18.09 -10.29
N ILE A 175 0.11 -18.08 -10.46
CA ILE A 175 -0.51 -18.12 -11.79
C ILE A 175 -0.30 -16.74 -12.43
N ARG A 176 0.36 -16.69 -13.59
CA ARG A 176 0.67 -15.48 -14.34
C ARG A 176 0.12 -15.55 -15.76
N GLU A 177 -0.19 -14.39 -16.31
CA GLU A 177 -0.59 -14.25 -17.71
C GLU A 177 0.66 -14.31 -18.60
N VAL A 178 0.62 -15.20 -19.60
CA VAL A 178 1.64 -15.33 -20.63
C VAL A 178 1.14 -14.70 -21.91
N TYR A 179 2.00 -13.89 -22.51
CA TYR A 179 1.74 -13.12 -23.71
C TYR A 179 2.71 -13.49 -24.82
N ARG A 180 2.27 -13.30 -26.06
CA ARG A 180 3.10 -13.45 -27.26
C ARG A 180 3.18 -12.13 -28.01
N PRO A 181 4.34 -11.82 -28.61
CA PRO A 181 4.47 -10.66 -29.48
C PRO A 181 3.51 -10.75 -30.66
N LYS A 182 2.92 -9.62 -31.03
CA LYS A 182 2.01 -9.47 -32.18
C LYS A 182 2.54 -8.43 -33.17
N GLY A 183 2.00 -8.46 -34.39
CA GLY A 183 2.29 -7.44 -35.40
C GLY A 183 3.75 -7.50 -35.83
N LEU A 184 4.40 -6.35 -35.94
CA LEU A 184 5.82 -6.28 -36.33
C LEU A 184 6.74 -6.92 -35.29
N LEU A 185 6.37 -6.85 -34.00
CA LEU A 185 7.18 -7.43 -32.94
C LEU A 185 7.30 -8.94 -33.05
N ALA A 186 6.27 -9.64 -33.56
CA ALA A 186 6.31 -11.09 -33.78
C ALA A 186 7.51 -11.54 -34.63
N TYR A 187 8.06 -10.67 -35.47
CA TYR A 187 9.19 -10.95 -36.34
C TYR A 187 10.50 -10.30 -35.88
N THR A 188 10.44 -9.22 -35.10
CA THR A 188 11.63 -8.43 -34.71
C THR A 188 12.14 -8.71 -33.31
N THR A 189 11.31 -9.21 -32.39
CA THR A 189 11.77 -9.48 -31.03
C THR A 189 12.47 -10.84 -30.92
N ALA A 190 13.50 -10.90 -30.07
CA ALA A 190 14.19 -12.16 -29.76
C ALA A 190 13.33 -13.09 -28.88
N ALA A 191 12.52 -12.50 -27.99
CA ALA A 191 11.74 -13.23 -27.01
C ALA A 191 10.39 -13.70 -27.58
N LYS A 192 10.13 -15.01 -27.52
CA LYS A 192 8.88 -15.59 -28.06
C LYS A 192 7.67 -15.47 -27.13
N GLU A 193 7.90 -15.40 -25.84
CA GLU A 193 6.87 -15.31 -24.81
C GLU A 193 7.29 -14.36 -23.70
N TYR A 194 6.34 -13.56 -23.21
CA TYR A 194 6.51 -12.64 -22.09
C TYR A 194 5.54 -13.03 -20.98
N VAL A 195 6.01 -12.98 -19.74
CA VAL A 195 5.20 -13.21 -18.55
C VAL A 195 4.88 -11.86 -17.92
N ARG A 196 3.60 -11.61 -17.64
CA ARG A 196 3.18 -10.44 -16.88
C ARG A 196 3.39 -10.70 -15.39
N ILE A 197 4.30 -9.96 -14.78
CA ILE A 197 4.63 -10.09 -13.36
C ILE A 197 3.97 -9.01 -12.49
N LEU A 198 3.40 -7.97 -13.11
CA LEU A 198 2.58 -6.92 -12.49
C LEU A 198 1.31 -6.63 -13.27
#